data_AF-A0A960WNB9-F1
#
_entry.id   AF-A0A960WNB9-F1
#
_cell.length_a   1.000
_cell.length_b   1.000
_cell.length_c   1.000
_cell.angle_alpha   90.00
_cell.angle_beta   90.00
_cell.angle_gamma   90.00
#
_symmetry.space_group_name_H-M   'P 1'
#
loop_
_entity.id
_entity.type
_entity.pdbx_description
1 polymer ?
#
loop_
_entity_poly.entity_id
_entity_poly.type
_entity_poly.pdbx_seq_one_letter_code
_entity_poly.pdbx_strand_id
1 'polypeptide(L)'
;MPTRFAAVLMFCLTSGVLLMESAAAEPKARPKILDERPCGPDSICGPLRYLIYQGCAGADFRDACRRHDACYDCIGSDRHACDRRFLEEMLAECPKSKHPAMARLRARWFYLGVKFGGGGAWRSAQELAKKLAGK
;
A
#
# COMPACT_ATOMS: atom_id res chain seq x y z
N MET A 1 47.34 35.15 55.19
CA MET A 1 47.34 35.62 53.78
C MET A 1 48.70 35.29 53.17
N PRO A 2 48.85 34.88 51.88
CA PRO A 2 47.85 34.49 50.90
C PRO A 2 48.13 33.13 50.17
N THR A 3 47.03 32.52 49.72
CA THR A 3 46.77 31.72 48.48
C THR A 3 47.91 31.04 47.71
N ARG A 4 47.75 29.74 47.42
CA ARG A 4 47.79 29.20 46.05
C ARG A 4 46.81 28.03 45.86
N PHE A 5 45.90 28.26 44.92
CA PHE A 5 44.89 27.35 44.38
C PHE A 5 45.50 26.38 43.34
N ALA A 6 44.65 25.42 42.93
CA ALA A 6 44.65 24.65 41.69
C ALA A 6 45.27 23.24 41.78
N ALA A 7 44.65 22.18 41.29
CA ALA A 7 43.30 21.98 40.77
C ALA A 7 43.04 20.47 40.84
N VAL A 8 41.97 20.06 41.51
CA VAL A 8 41.46 18.69 41.43
C VAL A 8 40.76 18.58 40.07
N LEU A 9 41.37 17.83 39.16
CA LEU A 9 40.80 17.48 37.87
C LEU A 9 39.67 16.47 38.11
N MET A 10 38.50 16.99 38.48
CA MET A 10 37.27 16.21 38.60
C MET A 10 36.78 15.91 37.19
N PHE A 11 37.04 14.68 36.74
CA PHE A 11 36.55 14.13 35.49
C PHE A 11 35.02 13.95 35.60
N CYS A 12 34.26 15.00 35.30
CA CYS A 12 32.80 14.91 35.18
C CYS A 12 32.47 14.15 33.90
N LEU A 13 32.34 12.82 34.01
CA LEU A 13 31.63 11.97 33.07
C LEU A 13 30.15 12.39 33.09
N THR A 14 29.81 13.46 32.36
CA THR A 14 28.42 13.74 32.03
C THR A 14 28.00 12.70 31.00
N SER A 15 27.26 11.70 31.46
CA SER A 15 26.49 10.78 30.63
C SER A 15 25.50 11.60 29.80
N GLY A 16 25.95 12.03 28.62
CA GLY A 16 25.11 12.64 27.61
C GLY A 16 24.13 11.58 27.11
N VAL A 17 22.97 11.51 27.74
CA VAL A 17 21.81 10.80 27.20
C VAL A 17 21.39 11.58 25.96
N LEU A 18 21.90 11.16 24.80
CA LEU A 18 21.40 11.55 23.49
C LEU A 18 19.97 11.02 23.39
N LEU A 19 18.99 11.86 23.72
CA LEU A 19 17.60 11.69 23.33
C LEU A 19 17.57 11.70 21.79
N MET A 20 17.53 10.52 21.18
CA MET A 20 17.19 10.38 19.77
C MET A 20 15.69 10.64 19.64
N GLU A 21 15.34 11.91 19.38
CA GLU A 21 14.00 12.29 18.96
C GLU A 21 13.75 11.62 17.59
N SER A 22 13.05 10.49 17.59
CA SER A 22 12.58 9.86 16.35
C SER A 22 11.46 10.74 15.79
N ALA A 23 11.82 11.67 14.91
CA ALA A 23 10.85 12.36 14.08
C ALA A 23 10.20 11.32 13.16
N ALA A 24 9.04 10.80 13.57
CA ALA A 24 8.18 10.01 12.72
C ALA A 24 7.79 10.88 11.52
N ALA A 25 8.43 10.65 10.37
CA ALA A 25 8.07 11.33 9.13
C ALA A 25 6.59 11.10 8.85
N GLU A 26 5.83 12.17 8.68
CA GLU A 26 4.42 12.07 8.33
C GLU A 26 4.27 11.28 7.02
N PRO A 27 3.29 10.37 6.92
CA PRO A 27 3.07 9.61 5.71
C PRO A 27 2.71 10.57 4.57
N LYS A 28 3.48 10.51 3.47
CA LYS A 28 3.20 11.30 2.26
C LYS A 28 1.76 11.04 1.80
N ALA A 29 1.05 12.12 1.48
CA ALA A 29 -0.32 12.04 0.97
C ALA A 29 -0.41 11.15 -0.27
N ARG A 30 -1.44 10.30 -0.33
CA ARG A 30 -1.69 9.41 -1.48
C ARG A 30 -1.92 10.25 -2.75
N PRO A 31 -1.24 9.96 -3.87
CA PRO A 31 -1.47 10.68 -5.12
C PRO A 31 -2.92 10.53 -5.61
N LYS A 32 -3.58 11.65 -5.93
CA LYS A 32 -4.99 11.69 -6.40
C LYS A 32 -5.29 10.76 -7.59
N ILE A 33 -4.31 10.52 -8.46
CA ILE A 33 -4.46 9.61 -9.61
C ILE A 33 -4.82 8.17 -9.19
N LEU A 34 -4.42 7.75 -7.98
CA LEU A 34 -4.74 6.42 -7.45
C LEU A 34 -6.23 6.32 -7.06
N ASP A 35 -6.87 7.44 -6.71
CA ASP A 35 -8.30 7.45 -6.40
C ASP A 35 -9.16 7.45 -7.68
N GLU A 36 -8.69 8.16 -8.72
CA GLU A 36 -9.32 8.21 -10.04
C GLU A 36 -9.11 6.91 -10.84
N ARG A 37 -7.95 6.27 -10.68
CA ARG A 37 -7.54 5.04 -11.37
C ARG A 37 -7.05 3.99 -10.36
N PRO A 38 -7.96 3.40 -9.57
CA PRO A 38 -7.59 2.51 -8.46
C PRO A 38 -6.97 1.19 -8.90
N CYS A 39 -7.20 0.73 -10.14
CA CYS A 39 -6.66 -0.55 -10.55
C CYS A 39 -5.14 -0.50 -10.78
N GLY A 40 -4.44 -1.49 -10.21
CA GLY A 40 -2.99 -1.69 -10.35
C GLY A 40 -2.21 -1.27 -9.10
N PRO A 41 -0.94 -1.69 -8.96
CA PRO A 41 -0.16 -1.44 -7.75
C PRO A 41 0.15 0.05 -7.55
N ASP A 42 0.08 0.53 -6.32
CA ASP A 42 0.34 1.94 -5.94
C ASP A 42 1.75 2.44 -6.31
N SER A 43 2.70 1.53 -6.55
CA SER A 43 4.04 1.85 -7.04
C SER A 43 4.08 2.37 -8.48
N ILE A 44 3.04 2.10 -9.29
CA ILE A 44 2.91 2.64 -10.64
C ILE A 44 2.10 3.93 -10.57
N CYS A 45 2.81 5.06 -10.59
CA CYS A 45 2.25 6.39 -10.59
C CYS A 45 2.58 7.16 -11.89
N GLY A 46 1.95 8.33 -12.07
CA GLY A 46 2.19 9.19 -13.24
C GLY A 46 1.66 8.61 -14.55
N PRO A 47 2.27 8.96 -15.70
CA PRO A 47 1.76 8.58 -17.03
C PRO A 47 1.60 7.08 -17.25
N LEU A 48 2.45 6.24 -16.63
CA LEU A 48 2.37 4.78 -16.76
C LEU A 48 1.07 4.21 -16.18
N ARG A 49 0.41 4.91 -15.24
CA ARG A 49 -0.88 4.49 -14.66
C ARG A 49 -2.00 4.45 -15.71
N TYR A 50 -1.88 5.19 -16.81
CA TYR A 50 -2.87 5.16 -17.89
C TYR A 50 -2.81 3.87 -18.72
N LEU A 51 -1.69 3.13 -18.67
CA LEU A 51 -1.57 1.82 -19.33
C LEU A 51 -2.36 0.73 -18.60
N ILE A 52 -2.69 0.95 -17.32
CA ILE A 52 -3.50 0.01 -16.55
C ILE A 52 -4.97 0.28 -16.83
N TYR A 53 -5.62 -0.70 -17.46
CA TYR A 53 -7.05 -0.66 -17.75
C TYR A 53 -7.86 -0.53 -16.45
N GLN A 54 -8.91 0.29 -16.48
CA GLN A 54 -9.85 0.44 -15.36
C GLN A 54 -11.18 -0.29 -15.62
N GLY A 55 -11.28 -0.98 -16.77
CA GLY A 55 -12.52 -1.57 -17.26
C GLY A 55 -12.43 -2.01 -18.73
N CYS A 56 -13.57 -2.33 -19.32
CA CYS A 56 -13.68 -2.76 -20.71
C CYS A 56 -15.03 -2.38 -21.33
N ALA A 57 -15.04 -1.34 -22.18
CA ALA A 57 -16.17 -0.95 -23.03
C ALA A 57 -17.54 -0.94 -22.33
N GLY A 58 -17.62 -0.38 -21.11
CA GLY A 58 -18.83 -0.31 -20.29
C GLY A 58 -18.78 -1.14 -19.00
N ALA A 59 -17.99 -2.21 -18.98
CA ALA A 59 -17.66 -2.88 -17.71
C ALA A 59 -16.67 -2.02 -16.92
N ASP A 60 -17.00 -1.68 -15.67
CA ASP A 60 -16.20 -0.84 -14.79
C ASP A 60 -15.58 -1.69 -13.68
N PHE A 61 -14.26 -1.80 -13.65
CA PHE A 61 -13.56 -2.63 -12.67
C PHE A 61 -13.06 -1.85 -11.45
N ARG A 62 -13.23 -0.52 -11.43
CA ARG A 62 -12.67 0.34 -10.37
C ARG A 62 -13.15 -0.07 -8.97
N ASP A 63 -14.43 -0.39 -8.84
CA ASP A 63 -15.00 -0.80 -7.55
C ASP A 63 -14.45 -2.15 -7.08
N ALA A 64 -14.24 -3.10 -7.99
CA ALA A 64 -13.59 -4.38 -7.68
C ALA A 64 -12.13 -4.18 -7.24
N CYS A 65 -11.40 -3.27 -7.90
CA CYS A 65 -10.02 -2.92 -7.52
C CYS A 65 -9.97 -2.30 -6.11
N ARG A 66 -10.85 -1.34 -5.80
CA ARG A 66 -10.89 -0.74 -4.45
C ARG A 66 -11.22 -1.76 -3.35
N ARG A 67 -12.14 -2.70 -3.63
CA ARG A 67 -12.49 -3.75 -2.67
C ARG A 67 -11.39 -4.79 -2.52
N HIS A 68 -10.60 -5.06 -3.57
CA HIS A 68 -9.41 -5.90 -3.50
C HIS A 68 -8.33 -5.26 -2.62
N ASP A 69 -8.01 -3.99 -2.84
CA ASP A 69 -7.06 -3.25 -2.01
C ASP A 69 -7.51 -3.20 -0.54
N ALA A 70 -8.79 -2.90 -0.28
CA ALA A 70 -9.34 -2.90 1.07
C ALA A 70 -9.29 -4.30 1.75
N CYS A 71 -9.40 -5.38 0.96
CA CYS A 71 -9.22 -6.75 1.46
C CYS A 71 -7.76 -6.99 1.88
N TYR A 72 -6.81 -6.47 1.11
CA TYR A 72 -5.38 -6.51 1.45
C TYR A 72 -5.06 -5.69 2.70
N ASP A 73 -5.79 -4.62 2.99
CA ASP A 73 -5.60 -3.79 4.20
C ASP A 73 -6.16 -4.44 5.47
N CYS A 74 -6.99 -5.48 5.36
CA CYS A 74 -7.54 -6.18 6.52
C CYS A 74 -6.50 -7.13 7.15
N ILE A 75 -6.06 -6.83 8.38
CA ILE A 75 -5.04 -7.62 9.08
C ILE A 75 -5.45 -9.10 9.15
N GLY A 76 -4.58 -9.98 8.66
CA GLY A 76 -4.78 -11.43 8.64
C GLY A 76 -5.63 -11.94 7.49
N SER A 77 -5.98 -11.11 6.51
CA SER A 77 -6.75 -11.55 5.34
C SER A 77 -6.01 -12.62 4.52
N ASP A 78 -6.76 -13.61 4.02
CA ASP A 78 -6.23 -14.58 3.07
C ASP A 78 -6.12 -13.93 1.69
N ARG A 79 -4.88 -13.68 1.25
CA ARG A 79 -4.57 -13.15 -0.08
C ARG A 79 -5.29 -13.90 -1.19
N HIS A 80 -5.30 -15.23 -1.15
CA HIS A 80 -5.91 -16.03 -2.20
C HIS A 80 -7.43 -15.89 -2.22
N ALA A 81 -8.07 -15.72 -1.06
CA ALA A 81 -9.49 -15.39 -0.98
C ALA A 81 -9.77 -13.98 -1.53
N CYS A 82 -8.96 -12.98 -1.19
CA CYS A 82 -9.06 -11.63 -1.76
C CYS A 82 -8.94 -11.66 -3.30
N ASP A 83 -7.95 -12.37 -3.85
CA ASP A 83 -7.72 -12.47 -5.28
C ASP A 83 -8.88 -13.18 -6.02
N ARG A 84 -9.47 -14.23 -5.43
CA ARG A 84 -10.65 -14.92 -6.00
C ARG A 84 -11.87 -14.00 -6.04
N ARG A 85 -12.16 -13.34 -4.92
CA ARG A 85 -13.27 -12.37 -4.83
C ARG A 85 -13.10 -11.23 -5.84
N PHE A 86 -11.87 -10.74 -6.01
CA PHE A 86 -11.56 -9.72 -7.02
C PHE A 86 -11.94 -10.17 -8.44
N LEU A 87 -11.61 -11.41 -8.82
CA LEU A 87 -12.03 -11.98 -10.11
C LEU A 87 -13.56 -12.06 -10.23
N GLU A 88 -14.23 -12.59 -9.21
CA GLU A 88 -15.70 -12.73 -9.19
C GLU A 88 -16.40 -11.39 -9.38
N GLU A 89 -15.94 -10.35 -8.68
CA GLU A 89 -16.50 -9.01 -8.80
C GLU A 89 -16.26 -8.38 -10.18
N MET A 90 -15.07 -8.54 -10.76
CA MET A 90 -14.83 -8.09 -12.14
C MET A 90 -15.68 -8.86 -13.15
N LEU A 91 -15.88 -10.17 -12.94
CA LEU A 91 -16.73 -10.99 -13.81
C LEU A 91 -18.20 -10.57 -13.75
N ALA A 92 -18.69 -10.13 -12.59
CA ALA A 92 -20.03 -9.59 -12.42
C ALA A 92 -20.27 -8.28 -13.21
N GLU A 93 -19.21 -7.52 -13.49
CA GLU A 93 -19.26 -6.29 -14.30
C GLU A 93 -19.22 -6.57 -15.81
N CYS A 94 -18.67 -7.73 -16.22
CA CYS A 94 -18.48 -8.07 -17.63
C CYS A 94 -19.76 -8.05 -18.50
N PRO A 95 -20.96 -8.48 -18.04
CA PRO A 95 -22.19 -8.39 -18.82
C PRO A 95 -22.59 -6.97 -19.22
N LYS A 96 -22.11 -5.94 -18.51
CA LYS A 96 -22.39 -4.52 -18.80
C LYS A 96 -21.52 -3.99 -19.95
N SER A 97 -20.54 -4.77 -20.42
CA SER A 97 -19.67 -4.40 -21.53
C SER A 97 -20.35 -4.57 -22.88
N LYS A 98 -20.04 -3.70 -23.84
CA LYS A 98 -20.32 -3.93 -25.27
C LYS A 98 -19.55 -5.14 -25.83
N HIS A 99 -18.49 -5.60 -25.16
CA HIS A 99 -17.69 -6.77 -25.54
C HIS A 99 -17.47 -7.72 -24.35
N PRO A 100 -18.49 -8.46 -23.89
CA PRO A 100 -18.41 -9.28 -22.67
C PRO A 100 -17.29 -10.32 -22.67
N ALA A 101 -16.98 -10.93 -23.83
CA ALA A 101 -15.89 -11.90 -23.92
C ALA A 101 -14.51 -11.26 -23.65
N MET A 102 -14.26 -10.07 -24.21
CA MET A 102 -13.02 -9.32 -23.98
C MET A 102 -12.95 -8.78 -22.54
N ALA A 103 -14.07 -8.37 -21.96
CA ALA A 103 -14.14 -7.99 -20.56
C ALA A 103 -13.75 -9.15 -19.64
N ARG A 104 -14.28 -10.36 -19.88
CA ARG A 104 -13.90 -11.57 -19.11
C ARG A 104 -12.44 -11.94 -19.27
N LEU A 105 -11.89 -11.82 -20.49
CA LEU A 105 -10.47 -12.05 -20.73
C LEU A 105 -9.61 -11.06 -19.92
N ARG A 106 -9.96 -9.77 -19.91
CA ARG A 106 -9.28 -8.76 -19.09
C ARG A 106 -9.40 -9.06 -17.60
N ALA A 107 -10.58 -9.38 -17.09
CA ALA A 107 -10.78 -9.75 -15.68
C ALA A 107 -9.86 -10.91 -15.26
N ARG A 108 -9.74 -11.94 -16.12
CA ARG A 108 -8.82 -13.06 -15.91
C ARG A 108 -7.36 -12.63 -15.92
N TRP A 109 -6.95 -11.73 -16.81
CA TRP A 109 -5.59 -11.19 -16.82
C TRP A 109 -5.26 -10.41 -15.54
N PHE A 110 -6.18 -9.60 -15.04
CA PHE A 110 -6.03 -8.91 -13.76
C PHE A 110 -5.86 -9.90 -12.60
N TYR A 111 -6.70 -10.95 -12.57
CA TYR A 111 -6.57 -12.02 -11.58
C TYR A 111 -5.21 -12.74 -11.65
N LEU A 112 -4.72 -13.07 -12.85
CA LEU A 112 -3.39 -13.68 -13.01
C LEU A 112 -2.30 -12.75 -12.48
N GLY A 113 -2.43 -11.45 -12.75
CA GLY A 113 -1.52 -10.42 -12.23
C GLY A 113 -1.42 -10.44 -10.70
N VAL A 114 -2.55 -10.42 -10.00
CA VAL A 114 -2.54 -10.45 -8.52
C VAL A 114 -2.17 -11.82 -7.96
N LYS A 115 -2.59 -12.91 -8.61
CA LYS A 115 -2.28 -14.28 -8.18
C LYS A 115 -0.77 -14.51 -8.12
N PHE A 116 -0.05 -14.11 -9.18
CA PHE A 116 1.39 -14.34 -9.30
C PHE A 116 2.25 -13.17 -8.81
N GLY A 117 1.78 -11.92 -8.92
CA GLY A 117 2.54 -10.71 -8.56
C GLY A 117 2.07 -9.99 -7.30
N GLY A 118 0.90 -10.32 -6.76
CA GLY A 118 0.27 -9.58 -5.66
C GLY A 118 0.84 -9.86 -4.26
N GLY A 119 1.71 -10.86 -4.11
CA GLY A 119 2.24 -11.27 -2.79
C GLY A 119 3.02 -10.18 -2.06
N GLY A 120 3.81 -9.37 -2.79
CA GLY A 120 4.54 -8.24 -2.21
C GLY A 120 3.60 -7.12 -1.75
N ALA A 121 2.64 -6.74 -2.59
CA ALA A 121 1.64 -5.73 -2.27
C ALA A 121 0.79 -6.12 -1.06
N TRP A 122 0.34 -7.38 -0.98
CA TRP A 122 -0.38 -7.89 0.18
C TRP A 122 0.46 -7.79 1.46
N ARG A 123 1.71 -8.26 1.47
CA ARG A 123 2.58 -8.16 2.65
C ARG A 123 2.79 -6.71 3.10
N SER A 124 3.02 -5.81 2.14
CA SER A 124 3.17 -4.37 2.41
C SER A 124 1.92 -3.77 3.05
N ALA A 125 0.73 -4.10 2.53
CA ALA A 125 -0.54 -3.65 3.10
C ALA A 125 -0.76 -4.20 4.51
N GLN A 126 -0.46 -5.48 4.73
CA GLN A 126 -0.55 -6.12 6.05
C GLN A 126 0.37 -5.49 7.09
N GLU A 127 1.62 -5.18 6.71
CA GLU A 127 2.59 -4.52 7.59
C GLU A 127 2.14 -3.11 7.96
N LEU A 128 1.68 -2.34 6.96
CA LEU A 128 1.15 -1.00 7.19
C LEU A 128 -0.08 -1.02 8.10
N ALA A 129 -1.03 -1.93 7.85
CA ALA A 129 -2.23 -2.07 8.66
C ALA A 129 -1.92 -2.41 10.12
N LYS A 130 -0.95 -3.29 10.37
CA LYS A 130 -0.47 -3.60 11.74
C LYS A 130 0.16 -2.39 12.41
N LYS A 131 1.03 -1.67 11.71
CA LYS A 131 1.67 -0.44 12.21
C LYS A 131 0.63 0.61 12.60
N LEU A 132 -0.37 0.83 11.74
CA LEU A 132 -1.47 1.77 12.01
C LEU A 132 -2.38 1.32 13.17
N ALA A 133 -2.49 0.01 13.40
CA ALA A 133 -3.25 -0.56 14.52
C ALA A 133 -2.44 -0.65 15.83
N GLY A 134 -1.15 -0.28 15.85
CA GLY A 134 -0.28 -0.42 17.01
C GLY A 134 0.02 -1.87 17.40
N LYS A 135 0.01 -2.79 16.43
CA LYS A 135 0.26 -4.23 16.60
C LYS A 135 1.63 -4.66 16.10
#